data_AF-A0A2Z4PT99-F1
#
_entry.id   AF-A0A2Z4PT99-F1
#
_cell.length_a   1.000
_cell.length_b   1.000
_cell.length_c   1.000
_cell.angle_alpha   90.00
_cell.angle_beta   90.00
_cell.angle_gamma   90.00
#
_symmetry.space_group_name_H-M   'P 1'
#
loop_
_entity.id
_entity.type
_entity.pdbx_description
1 polymer ?
#
loop_
_entity_poly.entity_id
_entity_poly.type
_entity_poly.pdbx_seq_one_letter_code
_entity_poly.pdbx_strand_id
1 'polypeptide(L)'
;MINLWLGASASDAQYIFLLPNKPILPDDVDEVFLAKPDSAVLIELNGNHWRKILTIMAKLIVQNYPAWRECRDANVFNQVGIAFSVDQLNDYKGILFVVGNTFRDQLPVSKSAEEAGVKHRAYVSYPYIWCPYLDYRQFPNILIETLREYILEKKCLTL
;
A
#
# COMPACT_ATOMS: atom_id res chain seq x y z
N MET A 1 6.46 2.33 23.34
CA MET A 1 6.86 2.93 22.05
C MET A 1 5.61 3.06 21.21
N ILE A 2 5.35 4.23 20.63
CA ILE A 2 4.23 4.40 19.71
C ILE A 2 4.56 3.57 18.46
N ASN A 3 3.71 2.58 18.14
CA ASN A 3 3.81 1.85 16.89
C ASN A 3 3.36 2.79 15.78
N LEU A 4 4.32 3.35 15.04
CA LEU A 4 4.07 4.30 13.94
C LEU A 4 3.02 3.75 12.97
N TRP A 5 2.03 4.56 12.61
CA TRP A 5 1.02 4.30 11.59
C TRP A 5 0.85 5.56 10.75
N LEU A 6 0.56 5.43 9.46
CA LEU A 6 0.30 6.58 8.58
C LEU A 6 -1.01 6.44 7.81
N GLY A 7 -1.79 7.51 7.74
CA GLY A 7 -3.03 7.58 6.99
C GLY A 7 -4.24 7.04 7.74
N ALA A 8 -5.28 6.70 6.98
CA ALA A 8 -6.55 6.19 7.49
C ALA A 8 -6.34 5.07 8.52
N SER A 9 -7.13 5.09 9.60
CA SER A 9 -7.10 4.08 10.65
C SER A 9 -7.44 2.68 10.09
N ALA A 10 -7.16 1.61 10.83
CA ALA A 10 -7.51 0.26 10.39
C ALA A 10 -9.01 0.07 10.14
N SER A 11 -9.89 0.79 10.87
CA SER A 11 -11.34 0.73 10.65
C SER A 11 -11.81 1.53 9.43
N ASP A 12 -11.09 2.57 9.04
CA ASP A 12 -11.48 3.47 7.94
C ASP A 12 -10.76 3.15 6.62
N ALA A 13 -9.62 2.45 6.67
CA ALA A 13 -8.81 2.14 5.50
C ALA A 13 -9.47 1.08 4.61
N GLN A 14 -9.62 1.39 3.32
CA GLN A 14 -9.99 0.38 2.32
C GLN A 14 -8.81 -0.52 1.95
N TYR A 15 -7.60 0.04 2.05
CA TYR A 15 -6.35 -0.65 1.74
C TYR A 15 -5.34 -0.40 2.86
N ILE A 16 -4.64 -1.45 3.30
CA ILE A 16 -3.43 -1.30 4.11
C ILE A 16 -2.22 -1.74 3.30
N PHE A 17 -1.14 -0.97 3.38
CA PHE A 17 0.18 -1.38 2.93
C PHE A 17 1.07 -1.66 4.14
N LEU A 18 1.43 -2.92 4.34
CA LEU A 18 2.41 -3.33 5.34
C LEU A 18 3.81 -3.16 4.75
N LEU A 19 4.52 -2.11 5.17
CA LEU A 19 5.84 -1.72 4.65
C LEU A 19 6.97 -2.05 5.65
N PRO A 20 8.14 -2.50 5.16
CA PRO A 20 9.28 -2.78 6.05
C PRO A 20 10.07 -1.54 6.47
N ASN A 21 9.98 -0.45 5.70
CA ASN A 21 10.81 0.74 5.90
C ASN A 21 9.94 1.93 6.33
N LYS A 22 10.20 2.46 7.52
CA LYS A 22 9.57 3.70 8.03
C LYS A 22 10.11 4.92 7.30
N PRO A 23 9.30 5.97 7.05
CA PRO A 23 9.81 7.23 6.54
C PRO A 23 10.57 7.99 7.62
N ILE A 24 11.42 8.91 7.18
CA ILE A 24 11.79 10.10 7.94
C ILE A 24 10.53 10.97 8.05
N LEU A 25 10.19 11.37 9.27
CA LEU A 25 9.07 12.23 9.59
C LEU A 25 9.58 13.65 9.95
N PRO A 26 8.72 14.68 9.87
CA PRO A 26 9.01 15.98 10.44
C PRO A 26 9.29 15.89 11.95
N ASP A 27 10.08 16.84 12.48
CA ASP A 27 10.45 16.87 13.90
C ASP A 27 9.24 17.15 14.82
N ASP A 28 8.25 17.89 14.32
CA ASP A 28 7.03 18.32 15.00
C ASP A 28 5.80 17.48 14.63
N VAL A 29 6.02 16.21 14.26
CA VAL A 29 4.94 15.29 13.89
C VAL A 29 3.94 15.08 15.05
N ASP A 30 2.65 15.28 14.74
CA ASP A 30 1.55 15.04 15.66
C ASP A 30 0.60 13.94 15.12
N GLU A 31 -0.41 13.57 15.92
CA GLU A 31 -1.40 12.58 15.53
C GLU A 31 -2.24 13.00 14.31
N VAL A 32 -2.40 14.31 14.08
CA VAL A 32 -3.14 14.85 12.94
C VAL A 32 -2.38 14.57 11.65
N PHE A 33 -1.08 14.86 11.63
CA PHE A 33 -0.21 14.51 10.52
C PHE A 33 -0.16 12.99 10.30
N LEU A 34 -0.05 12.20 11.37
CA LEU A 34 -0.01 10.74 11.24
C LEU A 34 -1.31 10.18 10.66
N ALA A 35 -2.47 10.71 11.06
CA ALA A 35 -3.78 10.28 10.53
C ALA A 35 -4.00 10.71 9.07
N LYS A 36 -3.40 11.82 8.64
CA LYS A 36 -3.51 12.31 7.26
C LYS A 36 -2.21 12.98 6.79
N PRO A 37 -1.17 12.20 6.46
CA PRO A 37 0.12 12.75 6.07
C PRO A 37 0.03 13.53 4.76
N ASP A 38 0.84 14.59 4.65
CA ASP A 38 1.03 15.26 3.37
C ASP A 38 2.07 14.48 2.53
N SER A 39 1.62 13.98 1.37
CA SER A 39 2.47 13.28 0.41
C SER A 39 3.67 14.11 -0.05
N ALA A 40 3.51 15.42 -0.22
CA ALA A 40 4.59 16.31 -0.64
C ALA A 40 5.67 16.39 0.44
N VAL A 41 5.29 16.55 1.71
CA VAL A 41 6.21 16.58 2.86
C VAL A 41 6.97 15.26 2.99
N LEU A 42 6.27 14.12 2.90
CA LEU A 42 6.92 12.81 2.94
C LEU A 42 7.91 12.64 1.78
N ILE A 43 7.56 13.08 0.58
CA ILE A 43 8.42 13.01 -0.61
C ILE A 43 9.63 13.94 -0.48
N GLU A 44 9.47 15.13 0.08
CA GLU A 44 10.55 16.08 0.30
C GLU A 44 11.60 15.49 1.26
N LEU A 45 11.15 14.98 2.40
CA LEU A 45 12.02 14.41 3.43
C LEU A 45 12.70 13.10 3.03
N ASN A 46 12.04 12.27 2.22
CA ASN A 46 12.51 10.93 1.88
C ASN A 46 12.96 10.76 0.42
N GLY A 47 12.81 11.81 -0.38
CA GLY A 47 13.22 11.88 -1.78
C GLY A 47 12.53 10.86 -2.70
N ASN A 48 13.28 10.41 -3.70
CA ASN A 48 12.79 9.52 -4.75
C ASN A 48 12.29 8.16 -4.23
N HIS A 49 12.69 7.76 -3.02
CA HIS A 49 12.26 6.50 -2.43
C HIS A 49 10.75 6.51 -2.14
N TRP A 50 10.28 7.45 -1.31
CA TRP A 50 8.85 7.55 -0.98
C TRP A 50 7.99 8.06 -2.12
N ARG A 51 8.56 8.86 -3.04
CA ARG A 51 7.86 9.23 -4.29
C ARG A 51 7.42 8.00 -5.07
N LYS A 52 8.26 6.96 -5.18
CA LYS A 52 7.92 5.72 -5.87
C LYS A 52 6.84 4.95 -5.13
N ILE A 53 7.00 4.77 -3.82
CA ILE A 53 6.06 4.08 -2.93
C ILE A 53 4.65 4.67 -3.09
N LEU A 54 4.50 5.98 -2.83
CA LEU A 54 3.20 6.66 -2.90
C LEU A 54 2.62 6.66 -4.31
N THR A 55 3.47 6.79 -5.34
CA THR A 55 2.99 6.73 -6.73
C THR A 55 2.42 5.35 -7.09
N ILE A 56 3.10 4.27 -6.70
CA ILE A 56 2.63 2.92 -7.00
C ILE A 56 1.37 2.61 -6.20
N MET A 57 1.31 2.99 -4.92
CA MET A 57 0.10 2.87 -4.10
C MET A 57 -1.09 3.56 -4.76
N ALA A 58 -0.95 4.84 -5.13
CA ALA A 58 -2.00 5.61 -5.79
C ALA A 58 -2.45 4.99 -7.11
N LYS A 59 -1.51 4.52 -7.93
CA LYS A 59 -1.81 3.82 -9.17
C LYS A 59 -2.54 2.50 -8.94
N LEU A 60 -2.28 1.76 -7.86
CA LEU A 60 -2.99 0.51 -7.58
C LEU A 60 -4.44 0.75 -7.16
N ILE A 61 -4.68 1.78 -6.34
CA ILE A 61 -5.98 1.95 -5.67
C ILE A 61 -6.96 2.90 -6.37
N VAL A 62 -6.49 3.77 -7.27
CA VAL A 62 -7.37 4.74 -7.93
C VAL A 62 -8.37 4.03 -8.84
N GLN A 63 -9.65 4.41 -8.80
CA GLN A 63 -10.65 3.80 -9.69
C GLN A 63 -10.44 4.26 -11.14
N ASN A 64 -10.43 5.57 -11.37
CA ASN A 64 -10.15 6.18 -12.66
C ASN A 64 -8.63 6.38 -12.85
N TYR A 65 -7.97 5.52 -13.63
CA TYR A 65 -6.50 5.48 -13.70
C TYR A 65 -5.82 6.85 -13.97
N PRO A 66 -6.27 7.69 -14.91
CA PRO A 66 -5.70 9.03 -15.12
C PRO A 66 -5.62 9.92 -13.86
N ALA A 67 -6.49 9.70 -12.86
CA ALA A 67 -6.52 10.46 -11.62
C ALA A 67 -5.46 10.01 -10.58
N TRP A 68 -4.55 9.08 -10.92
CA TRP A 68 -3.55 8.58 -9.96
C TRP A 68 -2.66 9.68 -9.37
N ARG A 69 -2.39 10.77 -10.10
CA ARG A 69 -1.57 11.90 -9.60
C ARG A 69 -2.30 12.64 -8.50
N GLU A 70 -3.53 13.03 -8.75
CA GLU A 70 -4.41 13.65 -7.77
C GLU A 70 -4.63 12.72 -6.57
N CYS A 71 -4.82 11.42 -6.83
CA CYS A 71 -4.89 10.42 -5.78
C CYS A 71 -3.65 10.45 -4.90
N ARG A 72 -2.44 10.37 -5.47
CA ARG A 72 -1.18 10.43 -4.71
C ARG A 72 -1.08 11.72 -3.89
N ASP A 73 -1.37 12.86 -4.52
CA ASP A 73 -1.05 14.17 -3.94
C ASP A 73 -2.06 14.60 -2.87
N ALA A 74 -3.33 14.24 -3.03
CA ALA A 74 -4.40 14.77 -2.16
C ALA A 74 -5.22 13.69 -1.42
N ASN A 75 -5.33 12.47 -1.98
CA ASN A 75 -6.38 11.53 -1.56
C ASN A 75 -5.88 10.16 -1.11
N VAL A 76 -4.59 9.85 -1.24
CA VAL A 76 -4.06 8.49 -1.02
C VAL A 76 -4.36 8.05 0.40
N PHE A 77 -4.10 8.91 1.39
CA PHE A 77 -4.30 8.63 2.80
C PHE A 77 -5.76 8.69 3.27
N ASN A 78 -6.71 9.15 2.43
CA ASN A 78 -8.14 9.11 2.78
C ASN A 78 -8.69 7.67 2.79
N GLN A 79 -8.03 6.73 2.11
CA GLN A 79 -8.47 5.34 1.97
C GLN A 79 -7.35 4.33 2.27
N VAL A 80 -6.15 4.81 2.60
CA VAL A 80 -4.97 3.99 2.85
C VAL A 80 -4.46 4.20 4.26
N GLY A 81 -4.24 3.07 4.95
CA GLY A 81 -3.35 2.98 6.10
C GLY A 81 -1.99 2.37 5.71
N ILE A 82 -0.92 2.80 6.36
CA ILE A 82 0.40 2.18 6.27
C ILE A 82 0.78 1.65 7.65
N ALA A 83 0.97 0.34 7.71
CA ALA A 83 1.49 -0.37 8.87
C ALA A 83 2.97 -0.71 8.65
N PHE A 84 3.70 -0.85 9.75
CA PHE A 84 5.12 -1.24 9.76
C PHE A 84 5.40 -2.51 10.56
N SER A 85 4.38 -3.13 11.13
CA SER A 85 4.45 -4.44 11.77
C SER A 85 3.12 -5.20 11.70
N VAL A 86 3.18 -6.53 11.81
CA VAL A 86 2.00 -7.40 11.64
C VAL A 86 1.00 -7.25 12.79
N ASP A 87 1.48 -6.96 14.01
CA ASP A 87 0.65 -6.72 15.20
C ASP A 87 -0.26 -5.48 15.08
N GLN A 88 0.02 -4.58 14.13
CA GLN A 88 -0.84 -3.41 13.86
C GLN A 88 -2.09 -3.74 13.03
N LEU A 89 -2.18 -4.95 12.49
CA LEU A 89 -3.22 -5.34 11.53
C LEU A 89 -4.45 -5.99 12.18
N ASN A 90 -4.51 -5.99 13.51
CA ASN A 90 -5.58 -6.65 14.26
C ASN A 90 -6.96 -6.18 13.77
N ASP A 91 -7.83 -7.14 13.50
CA ASP A 91 -9.21 -6.96 13.05
C ASP A 91 -9.42 -6.25 11.71
N TYR A 92 -8.35 -5.99 10.94
CA TYR A 92 -8.48 -5.41 9.61
C TYR A 92 -9.25 -6.33 8.64
N LYS A 93 -10.24 -5.79 7.92
CA LYS A 93 -11.10 -6.54 6.98
C LYS A 93 -10.97 -6.11 5.52
N GLY A 94 -10.24 -5.03 5.24
CA GLY A 94 -10.01 -4.54 3.88
C GLY A 94 -8.90 -5.30 3.16
N ILE A 95 -8.40 -4.74 2.04
CA ILE A 95 -7.33 -5.39 1.25
C ILE A 95 -5.97 -5.07 1.85
N LEU A 96 -5.19 -6.11 2.16
CA LEU A 96 -3.84 -5.96 2.73
C LEU A 96 -2.78 -6.26 1.68
N PHE A 97 -1.94 -5.27 1.39
CA PHE A 97 -0.70 -5.46 0.63
C PHE A 97 0.45 -5.79 1.58
N VAL A 98 1.01 -6.99 1.44
CA VAL A 98 2.25 -7.41 2.12
C VAL A 98 3.42 -7.12 1.19
N VAL A 99 4.17 -6.05 1.49
CA VAL A 99 5.15 -5.48 0.57
C VAL A 99 6.55 -6.04 0.82
N GLY A 100 7.16 -6.60 -0.23
CA GLY A 100 8.47 -7.22 -0.17
C GLY A 100 8.47 -8.56 0.55
N ASN A 101 9.64 -8.96 1.06
CA ASN A 101 9.83 -10.28 1.69
C ASN A 101 9.98 -10.23 3.21
N THR A 102 10.07 -9.04 3.82
CA THR A 102 10.38 -8.89 5.25
C THR A 102 9.36 -9.56 6.17
N PHE A 103 8.07 -9.57 5.79
CA PHE A 103 7.00 -10.15 6.60
C PHE A 103 6.59 -11.56 6.15
N ARG A 104 7.36 -12.21 5.27
CA ARG A 104 6.96 -13.47 4.63
C ARG A 104 6.89 -14.65 5.59
N ASP A 105 7.68 -14.65 6.66
CA ASP A 105 7.61 -15.69 7.70
C ASP A 105 6.37 -15.53 8.59
N GLN A 106 5.96 -14.28 8.85
CA GLN A 106 4.79 -13.95 9.69
C GLN A 106 3.48 -14.05 8.90
N LEU A 107 3.51 -13.68 7.62
CA LEU A 107 2.40 -13.72 6.68
C LEU A 107 2.85 -14.46 5.41
N PRO A 108 2.93 -15.80 5.45
CA PRO A 108 3.35 -16.60 4.30
C PRO A 108 2.34 -16.49 3.15
N VAL A 109 2.85 -16.58 1.92
CA VAL A 109 2.02 -16.63 0.72
C VAL A 109 1.13 -17.87 0.80
N SER A 110 -0.19 -17.69 0.64
CA SER A 110 -1.13 -18.80 0.63
C SER A 110 -0.80 -19.78 -0.51
N LYS A 111 -0.95 -21.08 -0.25
CA LYS A 111 -0.83 -22.12 -1.30
C LYS A 111 -1.93 -22.02 -2.36
N SER A 112 -3.05 -21.36 -2.04
CA SER A 112 -4.13 -21.08 -2.97
C SER A 112 -4.03 -19.71 -3.63
N ALA A 113 -2.92 -18.99 -3.45
CA ALA A 113 -2.76 -17.69 -4.07
C ALA A 113 -2.54 -17.82 -5.58
N GLU A 114 -3.24 -16.97 -6.33
CA GLU A 114 -3.03 -16.83 -7.76
C GLU A 114 -1.79 -15.97 -8.02
N GLU A 115 -0.98 -16.36 -8.99
CA GLU A 115 0.20 -15.59 -9.38
C GLU A 115 -0.19 -14.52 -10.41
N ALA A 116 0.12 -13.27 -10.11
CA ALA A 116 -0.09 -12.12 -11.00
C ALA A 116 1.25 -11.61 -11.55
N GLY A 117 1.34 -11.51 -12.88
CA GLY A 117 2.53 -11.03 -13.60
C GLY A 117 3.49 -12.14 -14.06
N VAL A 118 4.41 -11.81 -14.97
CA VAL A 118 5.29 -12.80 -15.63
C VAL A 118 6.71 -12.76 -15.04
N LYS A 119 7.41 -11.65 -15.26
CA LYS A 119 8.80 -11.44 -14.83
C LYS A 119 8.89 -10.99 -13.37
N HIS A 120 8.01 -10.06 -12.99
CA HIS A 120 7.81 -9.63 -11.62
C HIS A 120 6.46 -10.18 -11.18
N ARG A 121 6.44 -10.87 -10.05
CA ARG A 121 5.29 -11.64 -9.59
C ARG A 121 4.76 -11.07 -8.30
N ALA A 122 3.44 -10.96 -8.24
CA ALA A 122 2.69 -10.82 -7.02
C ALA A 122 1.80 -12.05 -6.83
N TYR A 123 1.28 -12.24 -5.63
CA TYR A 123 0.40 -13.34 -5.29
C TYR A 123 -0.88 -12.79 -4.69
N VAL A 124 -2.03 -13.23 -5.18
CA VAL A 124 -3.34 -12.74 -4.77
C VAL A 124 -4.12 -13.88 -4.12
N SER A 125 -4.47 -13.73 -2.84
CA SER A 125 -5.40 -14.61 -2.14
C SER A 125 -6.17 -13.75 -1.16
N TYR A 126 -7.33 -13.26 -1.60
CA TYR A 126 -8.04 -12.22 -0.88
C TYR A 126 -8.33 -12.59 0.59
N PRO A 127 -8.20 -11.63 1.53
CA PRO A 127 -7.93 -10.20 1.31
C PRO A 127 -6.45 -9.81 1.09
N TYR A 128 -5.53 -10.78 0.99
CA TYR A 128 -4.09 -10.56 0.96
C TYR A 128 -3.54 -10.47 -0.46
N ILE A 129 -2.63 -9.51 -0.67
CA ILE A 129 -1.83 -9.36 -1.88
C ILE A 129 -0.37 -9.29 -1.46
N TRP A 130 0.42 -10.31 -1.78
CA TRP A 130 1.87 -10.29 -1.57
C TRP A 130 2.54 -9.76 -2.83
N CYS A 131 3.26 -8.66 -2.72
CA CYS A 131 3.85 -8.01 -3.88
C CYS A 131 5.33 -7.65 -3.67
N PRO A 132 6.09 -7.42 -4.75
CA PRO A 132 7.45 -6.91 -4.65
C PRO A 132 7.49 -5.56 -3.92
N TYR A 133 8.69 -5.11 -3.55
CA TYR A 133 8.83 -3.78 -2.98
C TYR A 133 8.35 -2.71 -3.98
N LEU A 134 7.77 -1.62 -3.48
CA LEU A 134 7.17 -0.56 -4.31
C LEU A 134 8.24 0.37 -4.91
N ASP A 135 9.10 -0.21 -5.75
CA ASP A 135 10.12 0.45 -6.56
C ASP A 135 9.98 -0.04 -8.01
N TYR A 136 10.00 0.85 -8.99
CA TYR A 136 9.78 0.51 -10.41
C TYR A 136 10.72 -0.54 -11.00
N ARG A 137 11.89 -0.79 -10.40
CA ARG A 137 12.79 -1.89 -10.80
C ARG A 137 12.21 -3.26 -10.43
N GLN A 138 11.35 -3.31 -9.44
CA GLN A 138 10.69 -4.52 -8.94
C GLN A 138 9.19 -4.55 -9.23
N PHE A 139 8.59 -3.38 -9.44
CA PHE A 139 7.15 -3.17 -9.61
C PHE A 139 6.88 -2.33 -10.87
N PRO A 140 7.04 -2.91 -12.07
CA PRO A 140 6.83 -2.21 -13.33
C PRO A 140 5.35 -1.89 -13.57
N ASN A 141 5.06 -0.94 -14.48
CA ASN A 141 3.66 -0.57 -14.81
C ASN A 141 2.83 -1.77 -15.25
N ILE A 142 3.41 -2.75 -15.95
CA ILE A 142 2.68 -3.95 -16.35
C ILE A 142 2.16 -4.75 -15.13
N LEU A 143 2.92 -4.83 -14.04
CA LEU A 143 2.46 -5.49 -12.81
C LEU A 143 1.40 -4.65 -12.09
N ILE A 144 1.48 -3.32 -12.18
CA ILE A 144 0.41 -2.43 -11.68
C ILE A 144 -0.88 -2.71 -12.44
N GLU A 145 -0.83 -2.75 -13.76
CA GLU A 145 -1.98 -3.01 -14.63
C GLU A 145 -2.62 -4.37 -14.30
N THR A 146 -1.82 -5.44 -14.25
CA THR A 146 -2.31 -6.78 -13.87
C THR A 146 -2.97 -6.79 -12.49
N LEU A 147 -2.33 -6.23 -11.46
CA LEU A 147 -2.93 -6.23 -10.12
C LEU A 147 -4.19 -5.37 -10.01
N ARG A 148 -4.30 -4.31 -10.82
CA ARG A 148 -5.52 -3.49 -10.87
C ARG A 148 -6.72 -4.28 -11.40
N GLU A 149 -6.52 -5.19 -12.35
CA GLU A 149 -7.59 -6.08 -12.83
C GLU A 149 -8.17 -6.88 -11.66
N TYR A 150 -7.32 -7.56 -10.88
CA TYR A 150 -7.74 -8.24 -9.65
C TYR A 150 -8.51 -7.31 -8.69
N ILE A 151 -7.96 -6.14 -8.37
CA ILE A 151 -8.52 -5.21 -7.36
C ILE A 151 -9.88 -4.66 -7.81
N LEU A 152 -10.03 -4.33 -9.09
CA LEU A 152 -11.23 -3.71 -9.64
C LEU A 152 -12.31 -4.74 -9.99
N GLU A 153 -11.95 -5.92 -10.51
CA GLU A 153 -12.90 -7.01 -10.76
C GLU A 153 -13.59 -7.48 -9.48
N LYS A 154 -12.87 -7.51 -8.34
CA LYS A 154 -13.49 -7.80 -7.04
C LYS A 154 -14.51 -6.76 -6.61
N LYS A 155 -14.29 -5.47 -6.92
CA LYS A 155 -15.29 -4.42 -6.61
C LYS A 155 -16.62 -4.66 -7.35
N CYS A 156 -16.58 -5.28 -8.53
CA CYS A 156 -17.79 -5.67 -9.26
C CYS A 156 -18.51 -6.91 -8.69
N LEU A 157 -17.81 -7.78 -7.94
CA LEU A 157 -18.40 -9.00 -7.34
C LEU A 157 -18.97 -8.79 -5.93
N THR A 158 -18.76 -7.60 -5.34
CA THR A 158 -19.20 -7.27 -3.98
C THR A 158 -20.29 -6.17 -3.95
N LEU A 159 -20.78 -5.77 -5.13
CA LEU A 159 -21.96 -4.92 -5.35
C LEU A 159 -23.12 -5.78 -5.84
#